data_AF-A0A956Z9K8-F1
#
_entry.id   AF-A0A956Z9K8-F1
#
_cell.length_a   1.000
_cell.length_b   1.000
_cell.length_c   1.000
_cell.angle_alpha   90.00
_cell.angle_beta   90.00
_cell.angle_gamma   90.00
#
_symmetry.space_group_name_H-M   'P 1'
#
loop_
_entity.id
_entity.type
_entity.pdbx_description
1 polymer ?
#
loop_
_entity_poly.entity_id
_entity_poly.type
_entity_poly.pdbx_seq_one_letter_code
_entity_poly.pdbx_strand_id
1 'polypeptide(L)'
;MTGTPQVQTRDTAPMTIGDWIITMILLYIPIVGLICLLYWALSSTGNVNRRNFSIAALIISIVAMALVVIGLVFFGGMAAIMSEHGTQL
;
A
#
# COMPACT_ATOMS: atom_id res chain seq x y z
N MET A 1 -41.06 -11.06 -15.35
CA MET A 1 -39.65 -10.63 -15.46
C MET A 1 -39.17 -10.24 -14.06
N THR A 2 -38.79 -11.22 -13.23
CA THR A 2 -38.31 -10.97 -11.86
C THR A 2 -36.80 -10.82 -11.90
N GLY A 3 -36.32 -9.59 -11.99
CA GLY A 3 -34.91 -9.28 -11.72
C GLY A 3 -34.69 -9.40 -10.23
N THR A 4 -34.31 -10.58 -9.73
CA THR A 4 -33.80 -10.68 -8.36
C THR A 4 -32.60 -9.73 -8.27
N PRO A 5 -32.55 -8.80 -7.31
CA PRO A 5 -31.37 -7.99 -7.09
C PRO A 5 -30.21 -8.96 -6.94
N GLN A 6 -29.24 -8.89 -7.86
CA GLN A 6 -28.01 -9.66 -7.74
C GLN A 6 -27.34 -9.14 -6.47
N VAL A 7 -27.64 -9.76 -5.33
CA VAL A 7 -26.83 -9.61 -4.13
C VAL A 7 -25.44 -10.01 -4.62
N GLN A 8 -24.55 -9.03 -4.82
CA GLN A 8 -23.17 -9.30 -5.17
C GLN A 8 -22.60 -10.04 -3.97
N THR A 9 -22.69 -11.37 -4.00
CA THR A 9 -22.08 -12.25 -3.03
C THR A 9 -20.60 -12.01 -3.18
N ARG A 10 -20.05 -11.17 -2.29
CA ARG A 10 -18.63 -10.84 -2.31
C ARG A 10 -17.86 -12.14 -2.23
N ASP A 11 -16.91 -12.34 -3.13
CA ASP A 11 -16.10 -13.54 -3.15
C ASP A 11 -15.23 -13.56 -1.88
N THR A 12 -15.54 -14.47 -0.96
CA THR A 12 -14.81 -14.68 0.29
C THR A 12 -13.99 -15.96 0.28
N ALA A 13 -13.90 -16.65 -0.87
CA ALA A 13 -13.11 -17.86 -0.98
C ALA A 13 -11.66 -17.60 -0.54
N PRO A 14 -11.03 -18.50 0.21
CA PRO A 14 -9.62 -18.38 0.52
C PRO A 14 -8.80 -18.29 -0.77
N MET A 15 -7.90 -17.31 -0.84
CA MET A 15 -6.96 -17.20 -1.97
C MET A 15 -5.98 -18.36 -1.94
N THR A 16 -5.67 -18.91 -3.11
CA THR A 16 -4.69 -19.99 -3.25
C THR A 16 -3.27 -19.45 -3.06
N ILE A 17 -2.31 -20.35 -2.86
CA ILE A 17 -0.89 -20.00 -2.80
C ILE A 17 -0.45 -19.30 -4.10
N GLY A 18 -0.94 -19.77 -5.25
CA GLY A 18 -0.63 -19.17 -6.55
C GLY A 18 -1.12 -17.73 -6.66
N ASP A 19 -2.32 -17.43 -6.15
CA ASP A 19 -2.85 -16.06 -6.14
C ASP A 19 -2.00 -15.12 -5.29
N TRP A 20 -1.50 -15.60 -4.14
CA TRP A 20 -0.60 -14.83 -3.30
C TRP A 20 0.78 -14.61 -3.94
N ILE A 21 1.32 -15.62 -4.62
CA ILE A 21 2.58 -15.48 -5.35
C ILE A 21 2.46 -14.41 -6.43
N ILE A 22 1.41 -14.45 -7.25
CA ILE A 22 1.17 -13.43 -8.29
C ILE A 22 1.00 -12.05 -7.66
N THR A 23 0.27 -11.96 -6.55
CA THR A 23 0.10 -10.71 -5.81
C THR A 23 1.45 -10.15 -5.38
N MET A 24 2.33 -10.96 -4.76
CA MET A 24 3.65 -10.52 -4.31
C MET A 24 4.56 -10.11 -5.48
N ILE A 25 4.55 -10.85 -6.60
CA ILE A 25 5.32 -10.49 -7.80
C ILE A 25 4.92 -9.10 -8.32
N LEU A 26 3.62 -8.80 -8.37
CA LEU A 26 3.13 -7.49 -8.78
C LEU A 26 3.58 -6.39 -7.80
N LEU A 27 3.58 -6.66 -6.50
CA LEU A 27 4.00 -5.70 -5.46
C LEU A 27 5.50 -5.38 -5.49
N TYR A 28 6.35 -6.30 -5.96
CA TYR A 28 7.79 -6.05 -6.09
C TYR A 28 8.12 -5.04 -7.19
N ILE A 29 7.21 -4.79 -8.12
CA ILE A 29 7.37 -3.75 -9.14
C ILE A 29 6.74 -2.45 -8.59
N PRO A 30 7.50 -1.39 -8.28
CA PRO A 30 7.00 -0.28 -7.46
C PRO A 30 5.74 0.40 -8.00
N ILE A 31 5.74 0.76 -9.28
CA ILE A 31 4.62 1.47 -9.92
C ILE A 31 3.43 0.52 -10.16
N VAL A 32 3.71 -0.68 -10.66
CA VAL A 32 2.66 -1.67 -10.94
C VAL A 32 1.99 -2.13 -9.64
N GLY A 33 2.77 -2.38 -8.58
CA GLY A 33 2.30 -2.73 -7.26
C GLY A 33 1.36 -1.68 -6.69
N LEU A 34 1.71 -0.39 -6.78
CA LEU A 34 0.84 0.70 -6.33
C LEU A 34 -0.48 0.74 -7.11
N ILE A 35 -0.42 0.63 -8.44
CA ILE A 35 -1.63 0.60 -9.30
C ILE A 35 -2.51 -0.60 -8.96
N CYS A 36 -1.93 -1.79 -8.78
CA CYS A 36 -2.66 -3.00 -8.41
C CYS A 36 -3.31 -2.88 -7.02
N LEU A 37 -2.60 -2.34 -6.03
CA LEU A 37 -3.14 -2.08 -4.70
C LEU A 37 -4.34 -1.13 -4.75
N LEU A 38 -4.23 -0.04 -5.51
CA LEU A 38 -5.34 0.91 -5.70
C LEU A 38 -6.51 0.25 -6.42
N TYR A 39 -6.24 -0.49 -7.50
CA TYR A 39 -7.26 -1.21 -8.26
C TYR A 39 -8.02 -2.20 -7.36
N TRP A 40 -7.34 -3.00 -6.56
CA TRP A 40 -7.99 -3.97 -5.67
C TRP A 40 -8.65 -3.33 -4.46
N ALA A 41 -8.11 -2.25 -3.91
CA ALA A 41 -8.72 -1.53 -2.79
C ALA A 41 -10.03 -0.82 -3.20
N LEU A 42 -10.05 -0.24 -4.40
CA LEU A 42 -11.18 0.53 -4.92
C LEU A 42 -12.18 -0.32 -5.72
N SER A 43 -11.80 -1.52 -6.17
CA SER A 43 -12.71 -2.42 -6.87
C SER A 43 -13.90 -2.82 -5.99
N SER A 44 -15.09 -2.75 -6.57
CA SER A 44 -16.34 -3.30 -6.01
C SER A 44 -16.50 -4.80 -6.28
N THR A 45 -15.65 -5.38 -7.13
CA THR A 45 -15.71 -6.76 -7.59
C THR A 45 -14.46 -7.55 -7.21
N GLY A 46 -14.62 -8.86 -7.01
CA GLY A 46 -13.53 -9.80 -6.72
C GLY A 46 -13.39 -10.17 -5.23
N ASN A 47 -12.24 -10.76 -4.90
CA ASN A 47 -12.02 -11.42 -3.63
C ASN A 47 -11.80 -10.41 -2.47
N VAL A 48 -12.57 -10.56 -1.40
CA VAL A 48 -12.53 -9.69 -0.21
C VAL A 48 -11.18 -9.75 0.50
N ASN A 49 -10.53 -10.91 0.53
CA ASN A 49 -9.24 -11.07 1.20
C ASN A 49 -8.17 -10.21 0.51
N ARG A 50 -8.14 -10.22 -0.83
CA ARG A 50 -7.22 -9.38 -1.62
C ARG A 50 -7.50 -7.89 -1.45
N ARG A 51 -8.77 -7.50 -1.42
CA ARG A 51 -9.18 -6.11 -1.21
C ARG A 51 -8.75 -5.59 0.16
N ASN A 52 -9.03 -6.35 1.22
CA ASN A 52 -8.69 -5.95 2.59
C ASN A 52 -7.18 -5.87 2.79
N PHE A 53 -6.43 -6.84 2.25
CA PHE A 53 -4.97 -6.77 2.20
C PHE A 53 -4.49 -5.50 1.50
N SER A 54 -5.08 -5.16 0.36
CA SER A 54 -4.65 -3.98 -0.42
C SER A 54 -4.90 -2.67 0.32
N ILE A 55 -6.04 -2.57 1.02
CA ILE A 55 -6.35 -1.42 1.89
C ILE A 55 -5.34 -1.33 3.04
N ALA A 56 -5.06 -2.45 3.72
CA ALA A 56 -4.07 -2.48 4.80
C ALA A 56 -2.67 -2.08 4.32
N ALA A 57 -2.23 -2.62 3.17
CA ALA A 57 -0.95 -2.29 2.56
C ALA A 57 -0.84 -0.80 2.18
N LEU A 58 -1.91 -0.19 1.65
CA LEU A 58 -1.94 1.25 1.35
C LEU A 58 -1.81 2.08 2.63
N ILE A 59 -2.54 1.75 3.69
CA ILE A 59 -2.44 2.44 4.98
C ILE A 59 -1.01 2.34 5.53
N ILE A 60 -0.43 1.14 5.54
CA ILE A 60 0.94 0.91 6.00
C ILE A 60 1.94 1.72 5.15
N SER A 61 1.75 1.78 3.83
CA SER A 61 2.63 2.54 2.94
C SER A 61 2.60 4.05 3.23
N ILE A 62 1.43 4.61 3.54
CA ILE A 62 1.27 6.02 3.92
C ILE A 62 1.94 6.28 5.26
N VAL A 63 1.74 5.40 6.25
CA VAL A 63 2.37 5.53 7.57
C VAL A 63 3.89 5.44 7.43
N ALA A 64 4.41 4.47 6.67
CA ALA A 64 5.84 4.31 6.42
C ALA A 64 6.42 5.56 5.74
N MET A 65 5.74 6.11 4.74
CA MET A 65 6.14 7.37 4.08
C MET A 65 6.19 8.52 5.08
N ALA A 66 5.18 8.68 5.93
CA ALA A 66 5.16 9.72 6.96
C ALA A 66 6.34 9.59 7.93
N LEU A 67 6.65 8.37 8.39
CA LEU A 67 7.81 8.10 9.25
C LEU A 67 9.14 8.43 8.57
N VAL A 68 9.30 8.08 7.29
CA VAL A 68 10.49 8.43 6.50
C VAL A 68 10.65 9.95 6.41
N VAL A 69 9.57 10.69 6.11
CA VAL A 69 9.61 12.14 6.04
C VAL A 69 9.99 12.76 7.39
N ILE A 70 9.41 12.29 8.49
CA ILE A 70 9.76 12.75 9.85
C ILE A 70 11.24 12.49 10.14
N GLY A 71 11.72 11.29 9.81
CA GLY A 71 13.14 10.92 9.95
C GLY A 71 14.05 11.84 9.13
N LEU A 72 13.73 12.08 7.85
CA LEU A 72 14.51 12.96 6.98
C LEU A 72 14.56 14.40 7.50
N VAL A 73 13.44 14.94 7.99
CA VAL A 73 13.40 16.28 8.57
C VAL A 73 14.21 16.33 9.87
N PHE A 74 14.05 15.35 10.75
CA PHE A 74 14.76 15.31 12.03
C PHE A 74 16.26 15.13 11.84
N PHE A 75 16.69 14.08 11.13
CA PHE A 75 18.11 13.80 10.92
C PHE A 75 18.77 14.75 9.93
N GLY A 76 18.08 15.13 8.86
CA GLY A 76 18.59 16.11 7.88
C GLY A 76 18.70 17.51 8.47
N GLY A 77 17.70 17.93 9.27
CA GLY A 77 17.76 19.21 10.00
C GLY A 77 18.89 19.25 11.02
N MET A 78 19.08 18.19 11.80
CA MET A 78 20.20 18.09 12.75
C MET A 78 21.55 18.10 12.02
N ALA A 79 21.69 17.38 10.91
CA ALA A 79 22.91 17.39 10.10
C ALA A 79 23.24 18.79 9.56
N ALA A 80 22.22 19.53 9.10
CA ALA A 80 22.40 20.91 8.64
C ALA A 80 22.91 21.82 9.77
N ILE A 81 22.30 21.77 10.96
CA ILE A 81 22.73 22.57 12.13
C ILE A 81 24.19 22.24 12.51
N MET A 82 24.56 20.96 12.56
CA MET A 82 25.93 20.55 12.87
C MET A 82 26.95 21.01 11.82
N SER A 83 26.54 21.06 10.54
CA SER A 83 27.41 21.53 9.46
C SER A 83 27.74 23.02 9.58
N GLU A 84 26.80 23.85 10.04
CA GLU A 84 27.03 25.29 10.22
C GLU A 84 28.11 25.58 11.27
N HIS A 85 28.10 24.85 12.39
CA HIS A 85 29.11 25.01 13.45
C HIS A 85 30.51 24.50 13.05
N GLY A 86 30.61 23.53 12.13
CA GLY A 86 31.89 23.00 11.64
C GLY A 86 32.60 23.91 10.63
N THR A 87 31.88 24.85 10.00
CA THR A 87 32.43 25.77 8.97
C THR A 87 33.03 27.07 9.52
N GLN A 88 33.01 27.26 10.84
CA GLN A 88 33.51 28.47 11.52
C GLN A 88 34.97 28.32 12.06
N LEU A 89 35.68 27.25 11.67
CA LEU A 89 37.10 26.99 11.96
C LEU A 89 37.92 27.02 10.66
#